data_AF-A0A9D9D051-F1
#
_entry.id   AF-A0A9D9D051-F1
#
_cell.length_a   1.000
_cell.length_b   1.000
_cell.length_c   1.000
_cell.angle_alpha   90.00
_cell.angle_beta   90.00
_cell.angle_gamma   90.00
#
_symmetry.space_group_name_H-M   'P 1'
#
loop_
_entity.id
_entity.type
_entity.pdbx_description
1 polymer ?
#
loop_
_entity_poly.entity_id
_entity_poly.type
_entity_poly.pdbx_seq_one_letter_code
_entity_poly.pdbx_strand_id
1 'polypeptide(L)'
;ARDRARMASLLESQLSKHYLHYAFRLDAPVPEGPLPLLGAAQINGLRRELGDRLESLPCKTLPMAGRMNGQNERIDEDGHREGELMRSKYCIRYELGLCPSRQGAAPTGPLFLVNNGRRFPLGFDCAACEMTVGIPAEGPR
;
A
#
# COMPACT_ATOMS: atom_id res chain seq x y z
N ALA A 1 27.27 -29.95 12.18
CA ALA A 1 27.05 -28.74 13.01
C ALA A 1 27.51 -27.45 12.32
N ARG A 2 28.79 -27.30 11.94
CA ARG A 2 29.37 -26.05 11.40
C ARG A 2 28.79 -25.60 10.05
N ASP A 3 28.40 -26.52 9.18
CA ASP A 3 27.85 -26.20 7.85
C ASP A 3 26.39 -25.71 7.92
N ARG A 4 25.60 -26.27 8.86
CA ARG A 4 24.19 -25.89 9.06
C ARG A 4 24.04 -24.44 9.52
N ALA A 5 24.83 -24.02 10.51
CA ALA A 5 24.79 -22.65 11.02
C ALA A 5 25.15 -21.63 9.92
N ARG A 6 26.14 -21.97 9.09
CA ARG A 6 26.51 -21.16 7.92
C ARG A 6 25.38 -21.09 6.89
N MET A 7 24.75 -22.23 6.58
CA MET A 7 23.63 -22.28 5.63
C MET A 7 22.39 -21.54 6.13
N ALA A 8 22.06 -21.66 7.42
CA ALA A 8 20.98 -20.91 8.04
C ALA A 8 21.23 -19.40 7.97
N SER A 9 22.45 -18.96 8.30
CA SER A 9 22.86 -17.55 8.17
C SER A 9 22.82 -17.05 6.71
N LEU A 10 23.19 -17.91 5.75
CA LEU A 10 23.06 -17.57 4.34
C LEU A 10 21.59 -17.40 3.93
N LEU A 11 20.72 -18.33 4.32
CA LEU A 11 19.29 -18.27 4.06
C LEU A 11 18.68 -16.96 4.59
N GLU A 12 18.97 -16.65 5.85
CA GLU A 12 18.50 -15.45 6.52
C GLU A 12 18.98 -14.16 5.84
N SER A 13 20.28 -14.08 5.54
CA SER A 13 20.88 -12.90 4.89
C SER A 13 20.40 -12.66 3.46
N GLN A 14 20.10 -13.74 2.70
CA GLN A 14 19.68 -13.60 1.30
C GLN A 14 18.17 -13.40 1.16
N LEU A 15 17.35 -14.05 2.00
CA LEU A 15 15.90 -13.83 2.00
C LEU A 15 15.53 -12.45 2.54
N SER A 16 16.25 -11.92 3.54
CA SER A 16 15.88 -10.66 4.20
C SER A 16 16.25 -9.39 3.40
N LYS A 17 16.51 -9.50 2.10
CA LYS A 17 16.84 -8.38 1.22
C LYS A 17 15.59 -7.72 0.65
N HIS A 18 15.69 -6.45 0.27
CA HIS A 18 14.60 -5.76 -0.42
C HIS A 18 14.39 -6.28 -1.85
N TYR A 19 13.12 -6.44 -2.26
CA TYR A 19 12.71 -6.58 -3.66
C TYR A 19 11.64 -5.54 -3.95
N LEU A 20 11.89 -4.64 -4.90
CA LEU A 20 10.98 -3.52 -5.18
C LEU A 20 10.65 -2.77 -3.88
N HIS A 21 9.36 -2.66 -3.54
CA HIS A 21 8.85 -2.01 -2.34
C HIS A 21 8.69 -2.96 -1.15
N TYR A 22 9.00 -4.25 -1.32
CA TYR A 22 8.83 -5.28 -0.30
C TYR A 22 10.12 -5.50 0.49
N ALA A 23 9.98 -5.47 1.82
CA ALA A 23 11.00 -5.93 2.75
C ALA A 23 10.58 -7.32 3.26
N PHE A 24 11.51 -8.27 3.23
CA PHE A 24 11.27 -9.63 3.68
C PHE A 24 11.99 -9.87 5.01
N ARG A 25 11.36 -10.64 5.89
CA ARG A 25 11.93 -11.05 7.18
C ARG A 25 11.50 -12.48 7.47
N LEU A 26 12.38 -13.26 8.08
CA LEU A 26 12.04 -14.54 8.68
C LEU A 26 11.62 -14.28 10.13
N ASP A 27 10.32 -14.40 10.43
CA ASP A 27 9.80 -14.18 11.78
C ASP A 27 10.00 -15.40 12.71
N ALA A 28 10.29 -16.56 12.14
CA ALA A 28 10.61 -17.77 12.87
C ALA A 28 12.07 -18.22 12.61
N PRO A 29 12.76 -18.73 13.64
CA PRO A 29 14.06 -19.36 13.42
C PRO A 29 13.90 -20.52 12.44
N VAL A 30 14.90 -20.66 11.58
CA VAL A 30 14.96 -21.75 10.60
C VAL A 30 14.77 -23.10 11.32
N PRO A 31 13.78 -23.93 10.92
CA PRO A 31 13.43 -25.15 11.64
C PRO A 31 14.63 -26.08 11.95
N GLU A 32 14.55 -26.80 13.07
CA GLU A 32 15.49 -27.86 13.45
C GLU A 32 15.28 -29.10 12.57
N GLY A 33 15.71 -29.01 11.31
CA GLY A 33 15.64 -30.07 10.32
C GLY A 33 16.75 -29.95 9.27
N PRO A 34 16.88 -30.94 8.36
CA PRO A 34 17.80 -30.86 7.25
C PRO A 34 17.45 -29.68 6.35
N LEU A 35 18.40 -28.77 6.16
CA LEU A 35 18.21 -27.62 5.27
C LEU A 35 18.47 -28.02 3.82
N PRO A 36 17.66 -27.53 2.88
CA PRO A 36 17.91 -27.76 1.47
C PRO A 36 19.24 -27.10 1.08
N LEU A 37 20.05 -27.81 0.30
CA LEU A 37 21.32 -27.31 -0.23
C LEU A 37 21.03 -26.32 -1.36
N LEU A 38 20.76 -25.08 -0.99
CA LEU A 38 20.49 -23.98 -1.92
C LEU A 38 21.66 -23.01 -1.94
N GLY A 39 22.07 -22.62 -3.15
CA GLY A 39 23.00 -21.52 -3.34
C GLY A 39 22.32 -20.17 -3.14
N ALA A 40 23.13 -19.11 -2.96
CA ALA A 40 22.61 -17.75 -2.82
C ALA A 40 21.74 -17.32 -4.02
N ALA A 41 22.04 -17.81 -5.23
CA ALA A 41 21.24 -17.51 -6.41
C ALA A 41 19.81 -18.08 -6.32
N GLN A 42 19.66 -19.35 -5.91
CA GLN A 42 18.34 -19.96 -5.73
C GLN A 42 17.53 -19.25 -4.63
N ILE A 43 18.17 -18.91 -3.50
CA ILE A 43 17.50 -18.23 -2.39
C ILE A 43 17.02 -16.83 -2.82
N ASN A 44 17.85 -16.11 -3.57
CA ASN A 44 17.44 -14.82 -4.15
C ASN A 44 16.32 -14.99 -5.19
N GLY A 45 16.31 -16.09 -5.95
CA GLY A 45 15.24 -16.43 -6.87
C GLY A 45 13.89 -16.56 -6.17
N LEU A 46 13.82 -17.33 -5.08
CA LEU A 46 12.61 -17.51 -4.27
C LEU A 46 12.02 -16.18 -3.78
N ARG A 47 12.89 -15.29 -3.30
CA ARG A 47 12.49 -13.95 -2.83
C ARG A 47 11.89 -13.09 -3.96
N ARG A 48 12.49 -13.13 -5.16
CA ARG A 48 12.00 -12.37 -6.33
C ARG A 48 10.68 -12.93 -6.82
N GLU A 49 10.56 -14.25 -6.93
CA GLU A 49 9.32 -14.92 -7.32
C GLU A 49 8.17 -14.57 -6.36
N LEU A 50 8.41 -14.58 -5.05
CA LEU A 50 7.42 -14.16 -4.07
C LEU A 50 7.02 -12.70 -4.26
N GLY A 51 7.99 -11.81 -4.52
CA GLY A 51 7.74 -10.41 -4.81
C GLY A 51 6.93 -10.19 -6.09
N ASP A 52 7.25 -10.90 -7.17
CA ASP A 52 6.49 -10.84 -8.43
C ASP A 52 5.05 -11.32 -8.24
N ARG A 53 4.85 -12.37 -7.43
CA ARG A 53 3.52 -12.82 -7.05
C ARG A 53 2.76 -11.78 -6.24
N LEU A 54 3.41 -11.09 -5.30
CA LEU A 54 2.80 -10.01 -4.52
C LEU A 54 2.37 -8.84 -5.41
N GLU A 55 3.17 -8.46 -6.40
CA GLU A 55 2.79 -7.43 -7.39
C GLU A 55 1.60 -7.86 -8.25
N SER A 56 1.49 -9.15 -8.58
CA SER A 56 0.37 -9.66 -9.36
C SER A 56 -0.94 -9.81 -8.56
N LEU A 57 -0.90 -9.63 -7.23
CA LEU A 57 -2.10 -9.69 -6.41
C LEU A 57 -2.99 -8.47 -6.68
N PRO A 58 -4.29 -8.66 -6.90
CA PRO A 58 -5.19 -7.53 -7.03
C PRO A 58 -5.23 -6.76 -5.70
N CYS A 59 -5.12 -5.44 -5.77
CA CYS A 59 -5.36 -4.57 -4.62
C CYS A 59 -6.84 -4.67 -4.24
N LYS A 60 -7.15 -5.38 -3.15
CA LYS A 60 -8.50 -5.43 -2.59
C LYS A 60 -8.75 -4.19 -1.75
N THR A 61 -9.92 -3.59 -1.87
CA THR A 61 -10.35 -2.54 -0.95
C THR A 61 -10.63 -3.16 0.42
N LEU A 62 -10.20 -2.47 1.48
CA LEU A 62 -10.62 -2.77 2.84
C LEU A 62 -11.35 -1.54 3.36
N PRO A 63 -12.54 -1.69 3.98
CA PRO A 63 -13.22 -0.57 4.59
C PRO A 63 -12.30 0.06 5.63
N MET A 64 -12.24 1.39 5.66
CA MET A 64 -11.46 2.10 6.68
C MET A 64 -11.96 1.69 8.07
N ALA A 65 -11.04 1.32 8.96
CA ALA A 65 -11.35 0.99 10.34
C ALA A 65 -12.12 2.17 10.99
N GLY A 66 -13.40 1.95 11.32
CA GLY A 66 -14.23 2.93 12.02
C GLY A 66 -15.48 3.46 11.31
N ARG A 67 -15.84 3.01 10.10
CA ARG A 67 -17.17 3.27 9.51
C ARG A 67 -17.94 1.98 9.28
N MET A 68 -18.87 1.68 10.19
CA MET A 68 -20.01 0.77 9.95
C MET A 68 -21.33 1.56 9.92
N ASN A 69 -21.32 2.83 9.49
CA ASN A 69 -22.55 3.58 9.34
C ASN A 69 -23.16 3.27 7.98
N GLY A 70 -24.14 2.37 7.99
CA GLY A 70 -25.01 2.09 6.86
C GLY A 70 -25.73 3.36 6.42
N GLN A 71 -25.36 3.84 5.24
CA GLN A 71 -26.21 4.68 4.41
C GLN A 71 -26.11 4.12 3.00
N ASN A 72 -27.21 4.25 2.26
CA ASN A 72 -27.46 3.73 0.92
C ASN A 72 -26.47 4.31 -0.12
N GLU A 73 -25.21 3.88 -0.04
CA GLU A 73 -24.14 4.23 -0.96
C GLU A 73 -24.09 3.14 -2.03
N ARG A 74 -24.10 3.53 -3.30
CA ARG A 74 -23.85 2.58 -4.39
C ARG A 74 -22.37 2.23 -4.34
N ILE A 75 -22.10 1.06 -3.79
CA ILE A 75 -20.77 0.48 -3.72
C ILE A 75 -20.67 -0.50 -4.91
N ASP A 76 -19.61 -0.38 -5.72
CA ASP A 76 -19.34 -1.38 -6.75
C ASP A 76 -18.89 -2.73 -6.14
N GLU A 77 -18.78 -3.77 -6.97
CA GLU A 77 -18.35 -5.11 -6.54
C GLU A 77 -16.95 -5.11 -5.88
N ASP A 78 -16.16 -4.09 -6.20
CA ASP A 78 -14.82 -3.86 -5.67
C ASP A 78 -14.80 -2.97 -4.41
N GLY A 79 -15.95 -2.55 -3.88
CA GLY A 79 -16.04 -1.80 -2.63
C GLY A 79 -15.87 -0.27 -2.74
N HIS A 80 -15.90 0.30 -3.95
CA HIS A 80 -15.80 1.74 -4.18
C HIS A 80 -17.16 2.41 -4.24
N ARG A 81 -17.27 3.61 -3.65
CA ARG A 81 -18.36 4.53 -3.99
C ARG A 81 -18.24 4.94 -5.44
N GLU A 82 -19.35 4.95 -6.16
CA GLU A 82 -19.43 5.45 -7.54
C GLU A 82 -18.72 6.82 -7.68
N GLY A 83 -17.63 6.85 -8.46
CA GLY A 83 -16.81 8.06 -8.69
C GLY A 83 -15.57 8.25 -7.79
N GLU A 84 -15.34 7.37 -6.80
CA GLU A 84 -14.17 7.40 -5.91
C GLU A 84 -13.20 6.24 -6.23
N LEU A 85 -11.91 6.52 -6.37
CA LEU A 85 -10.85 5.50 -6.48
C LEU A 85 -10.26 5.10 -5.14
N MET A 86 -10.15 6.06 -4.22
CA MET A 86 -9.52 5.83 -2.91
C MET A 86 -10.14 6.74 -1.86
N ARG A 87 -10.21 6.24 -0.62
CA ARG A 87 -10.51 7.04 0.56
C ARG A 87 -9.52 6.76 1.68
N SER A 88 -9.09 7.80 2.39
CA SER A 88 -8.09 7.69 3.45
C SER A 88 -8.35 8.70 4.58
N LYS A 89 -7.89 8.36 5.79
CA LYS A 89 -7.77 9.30 6.92
C LYS A 89 -6.53 10.19 6.79
N TYR A 90 -5.56 9.79 5.97
CA TYR A 90 -4.41 10.63 5.64
C TYR A 90 -4.87 11.77 4.74
N CYS A 91 -4.59 13.00 5.14
CA CYS A 91 -5.16 14.19 4.52
C CYS A 91 -4.06 15.16 4.07
N ILE A 92 -3.89 15.32 2.76
CA ILE A 92 -2.84 16.18 2.19
C ILE A 92 -2.99 17.66 2.56
N ARG A 93 -4.22 18.12 2.83
CA ARG A 93 -4.45 19.47 3.36
C ARG A 93 -3.75 19.66 4.70
N TYR A 94 -3.77 18.66 5.59
CA TYR A 94 -3.11 18.78 6.88
C TYR A 94 -1.58 18.86 6.74
N GLU A 95 -1.01 18.00 5.89
CA GLU A 95 0.43 17.96 5.60
C GLU A 95 0.94 19.27 5.00
N LEU A 96 0.13 19.91 4.14
CA LEU A 96 0.47 21.18 3.51
C LEU A 96 0.17 22.41 4.38
N GLY A 97 -0.33 22.25 5.61
CA GLY A 97 -0.71 23.39 6.45
C GLY A 97 -2.03 24.07 6.03
N LEU A 98 -2.85 23.41 5.21
CA LEU A 98 -4.08 23.91 4.59
C LEU A 98 -5.36 23.35 5.22
N CYS A 99 -5.29 22.74 6.41
CA CYS A 99 -6.45 22.16 7.06
C CYS A 99 -7.28 23.25 7.77
N PRO A 100 -8.52 23.54 7.33
CA PRO A 100 -9.34 24.57 7.98
C PRO A 100 -9.69 24.19 9.42
N SER A 101 -9.96 22.91 9.69
CA SER A 101 -10.39 22.45 11.02
C SER A 101 -9.28 22.42 12.07
N ARG A 102 -8.02 22.19 11.68
CA ARG A 102 -6.91 22.04 12.63
C ARG A 102 -5.93 23.21 12.63
N GLN A 103 -5.83 23.94 11.51
CA GLN A 103 -4.81 24.97 11.30
C GLN A 103 -5.43 26.34 10.98
N GLY A 104 -6.77 26.45 10.90
CA GLY A 104 -7.45 27.71 10.61
C GLY A 104 -7.11 28.29 9.23
N ALA A 105 -6.60 27.46 8.33
CA ALA A 105 -6.18 27.88 7.01
C ALA A 105 -7.37 28.41 6.19
N ALA A 106 -7.11 29.42 5.37
CA ALA A 106 -8.10 29.96 4.45
C ALA A 106 -8.60 28.87 3.48
N PRO A 107 -9.85 28.97 2.98
CA PRO A 107 -10.36 28.07 1.97
C PRO A 107 -9.43 28.03 0.76
N THR A 108 -8.95 26.84 0.44
CA THR A 108 -8.11 26.61 -0.74
C THR A 108 -8.96 26.13 -1.90
N GLY A 109 -8.50 26.42 -3.12
CA GLY A 109 -9.10 25.91 -4.35
C GLY A 109 -9.09 24.37 -4.42
N PRO A 110 -9.69 23.79 -5.47
CA PRO A 110 -9.67 22.34 -5.67
C PRO A 110 -8.23 21.84 -5.78
N LEU A 111 -7.95 20.72 -5.09
CA LEU A 111 -6.65 20.05 -5.14
C LEU A 111 -6.72 18.82 -6.02
N PHE A 112 -5.60 18.46 -6.63
CA PHE A 112 -5.48 17.32 -7.53
C PHE A 112 -4.19 16.56 -7.24
N LEU A 113 -4.24 15.23 -7.31
CA LEU A 113 -3.02 14.43 -7.45
C LEU A 113 -2.71 14.28 -8.94
N VAL A 114 -1.42 14.34 -9.29
CA VAL A 114 -0.95 14.08 -10.64
C VAL A 114 -0.11 12.82 -10.61
N ASN A 115 -0.53 11.80 -11.34
CA ASN A 115 0.21 10.55 -11.48
C ASN A 115 0.16 10.10 -12.94
N ASN A 116 1.32 9.87 -13.55
CA ASN A 116 1.46 9.44 -14.95
C ASN A 116 0.66 10.32 -15.94
N GLY A 117 0.71 11.64 -15.77
CA GLY A 117 -0.01 12.60 -16.63
C GLY A 117 -1.53 12.69 -16.38
N ARG A 118 -2.10 11.84 -15.52
CA ARG A 118 -3.52 11.88 -15.15
C ARG A 118 -3.72 12.75 -13.92
N ARG A 119 -4.77 13.57 -13.93
CA ARG A 119 -5.16 14.47 -12.82
C ARG A 119 -6.35 13.89 -12.08
N PHE A 120 -6.15 13.54 -10.82
CA PHE A 120 -7.15 12.93 -9.95
C PHE A 120 -7.70 14.00 -8.99
N PRO A 121 -9.00 14.33 -9.04
CA PRO A 121 -9.59 15.31 -8.15
C PRO A 121 -9.58 14.81 -6.70
N LEU A 122 -9.28 15.70 -5.75
CA LEU A 122 -9.33 15.41 -4.33
C LEU A 122 -10.58 15.98 -3.67
N GLY A 123 -11.30 15.13 -2.94
CA GLY A 123 -12.38 15.53 -2.03
C GLY A 123 -11.90 15.52 -0.58
N PHE A 124 -12.49 16.39 0.24
CA PHE A 124 -12.16 16.50 1.66
C PHE A 124 -13.42 16.61 2.49
N ASP A 125 -13.66 15.61 3.33
CA ASP A 125 -14.66 15.64 4.40
C ASP A 125 -13.94 15.97 5.71
N CYS A 126 -13.86 17.27 6.02
CA CYS A 126 -13.19 17.73 7.24
C CYS A 126 -13.95 17.33 8.52
N ALA A 127 -15.26 17.07 8.45
CA ALA A 127 -16.04 16.61 9.60
C ALA A 127 -15.67 15.16 9.97
N ALA A 128 -15.50 14.29 8.98
CA ALA A 128 -15.04 12.93 9.18
C ALA A 128 -13.50 12.78 9.20
N CYS A 129 -12.77 13.87 8.93
CA CYS A 129 -11.32 13.89 8.74
C CYS A 129 -10.87 12.87 7.68
N GLU A 130 -11.53 12.88 6.51
CA GLU A 130 -11.29 11.97 5.39
C GLU A 130 -10.94 12.73 4.11
N MET A 131 -10.04 12.14 3.33
CA MET A 131 -9.69 12.57 1.97
C MET A 131 -10.12 11.49 0.98
N THR A 132 -10.71 11.90 -0.14
CA THR A 132 -11.06 11.03 -1.26
C THR A 132 -10.26 11.40 -2.50
N VAL A 133 -9.92 10.38 -3.29
CA VAL A 133 -9.35 10.52 -4.62
C VAL A 133 -10.42 10.08 -5.61
N GLY A 134 -10.87 10.98 -6.47
CA GLY A 134 -11.87 10.68 -7.50
C GLY A 134 -11.26 10.11 -8.77
N ILE A 135 -12.11 9.56 -9.62
CA ILE A 135 -11.73 9.14 -10.98
C ILE A 135 -11.23 10.37 -11.75
N PRO A 136 -10.09 10.29 -12.46
CA PRO A 136 -9.62 11.41 -13.25
C PRO A 136 -10.61 11.65 -14.39
N ALA A 137 -11.02 12.90 -14.59
CA ALA A 137 -11.71 13.27 -15.82
C ALA A 137 -10.77 12.97 -16.99
N GLU A 138 -11.25 12.23 -17.99
CA GLU A 138 -10.46 11.90 -19.18
C GLU A 138 -9.79 13.17 -19.73
N GLY A 139 -8.46 13.24 -19.63
CA GLY A 139 -7.66 14.29 -20.27
C GLY A 139 -7.64 14.07 -21.78
N PRO A 140 -7.39 15.11 -22.60
CA PRO A 140 -7.47 14.99 -24.04
C PRO A 140 -6.43 14.00 -24.58
N ARG A 141 -6.86 13.21 -25.56
CA ARG A 141 -6.06 12.24 -26.32
C ARG A 141 -4.88 12.90 -27.03
#